data_AF-A0A8T3Z5F2-F1
#
_entry.id   AF-A0A8T3Z5F2-F1
#
_cell.length_a   1.000
_cell.length_b   1.000
_cell.length_c   1.000
_cell.angle_alpha   90.00
_cell.angle_beta   90.00
_cell.angle_gamma   90.00
#
_symmetry.space_group_name_H-M   'P 1'
#
loop_
_entity.id
_entity.type
_entity.pdbx_description
1 polymer ?
#
loop_
_entity_poly.entity_id
_entity_poly.type
_entity_poly.pdbx_seq_one_letter_code
_entity_poly.pdbx_strand_id
1 'polypeptide(L)'
;MKTNVPSRTRVVLALIFVLIFPVLILFISGNWFWIEGWVFGLWLVALCYAIVLYMYFFDPELYLERTLRPGSEGEKGWDRYFMYQLYIGFTLWFVISPLDERFEWTSNFPLYLEALGFIFLVVCFYLFLKSYMDNTY
;
A
#
# COMPACT_ATOMS: atom_id res chain seq x y z
N MET A 1 10.80 -30.95 6.37
CA MET A 1 9.73 -30.18 5.70
C MET A 1 10.33 -29.52 4.47
N LYS A 2 9.68 -29.59 3.30
CA LYS A 2 10.11 -28.80 2.14
C LYS A 2 9.70 -27.35 2.40
N THR A 3 10.66 -26.48 2.70
CA THR A 3 10.42 -25.04 2.72
C THR A 3 10.03 -24.63 1.31
N ASN A 4 8.74 -24.37 1.08
CA ASN A 4 8.28 -23.85 -0.20
C ASN A 4 8.87 -22.45 -0.33
N VAL A 5 9.83 -22.27 -1.24
CA VAL A 5 10.39 -20.95 -1.50
C VAL A 5 9.37 -20.19 -2.37
N PRO A 6 9.04 -18.92 -2.06
CA PRO A 6 8.16 -18.12 -2.89
C PRO A 6 8.68 -18.05 -4.33
N SER A 7 7.77 -18.24 -5.30
CA SER A 7 8.14 -18.16 -6.72
C SER A 7 8.66 -16.76 -7.05
N ARG A 8 9.91 -16.68 -7.53
CA ARG A 8 10.54 -15.42 -7.97
C ARG A 8 9.67 -14.66 -8.96
N THR A 9 9.03 -15.37 -9.89
CA THR A 9 8.12 -14.77 -10.87
C THR A 9 6.94 -14.08 -10.20
N ARG A 10 6.34 -14.69 -9.16
CA ARG A 10 5.22 -14.08 -8.43
C ARG A 10 5.63 -12.80 -7.70
N VAL A 11 6.81 -12.82 -7.08
CA VAL A 11 7.36 -11.63 -6.38
C VAL A 11 7.63 -10.51 -7.38
N VAL A 12 8.29 -10.80 -8.50
CA VAL A 12 8.56 -9.82 -9.55
C VAL A 12 7.26 -9.24 -10.12
N LEU A 13 6.27 -10.09 -10.38
CA LEU A 13 4.95 -9.63 -10.84
C LEU A 13 4.26 -8.74 -9.80
N ALA A 14 4.35 -9.07 -8.51
CA ALA A 14 3.79 -8.24 -7.44
C ALA A 14 4.46 -6.85 -7.39
N LEU A 15 5.79 -6.79 -7.50
CA LEU A 15 6.54 -5.53 -7.53
C LEU A 15 6.15 -4.69 -8.77
N ILE A 16 6.10 -5.32 -9.95
CA ILE A 16 5.66 -4.62 -11.17
C ILE A 16 4.22 -4.12 -11.03
N PHE A 17 3.33 -4.94 -10.47
CA PHE A 17 1.92 -4.58 -10.30
C PHE A 17 1.75 -3.35 -9.40
N VAL A 18 2.54 -3.23 -8.32
CA VAL A 18 2.50 -2.06 -7.43
C VAL A 18 2.77 -0.73 -8.16
N LEU A 19 3.54 -0.74 -9.25
CA LEU A 19 3.80 0.46 -10.05
C LEU A 19 2.55 1.00 -10.76
N ILE A 20 1.47 0.20 -10.87
CA ILE A 20 0.23 0.66 -11.48
C ILE A 20 -0.46 1.76 -10.66
N PHE A 21 -0.27 1.78 -9.34
CA PHE A 21 -0.95 2.71 -8.44
C PHE A 21 -0.56 4.18 -8.66
N PRO A 22 0.72 4.58 -8.65
CA PRO A 22 1.09 5.96 -8.96
C PRO A 22 0.63 6.37 -10.36
N VAL A 23 0.74 5.49 -11.35
CA VAL A 23 0.25 5.73 -12.72
C VAL A 23 -1.25 5.99 -12.74
N LEU A 24 -2.03 5.17 -12.04
CA LEU A 24 -3.48 5.29 -11.97
C LEU A 24 -3.91 6.57 -11.24
N ILE A 25 -3.28 6.91 -10.13
CA ILE A 25 -3.56 8.14 -9.37
C ILE A 25 -3.32 9.37 -10.26
N LEU A 26 -2.16 9.46 -10.91
CA LEU A 26 -1.82 10.58 -11.78
C LEU A 26 -2.70 10.63 -13.02
N PHE A 27 -3.02 9.47 -13.61
CA PHE A 27 -3.93 9.37 -14.74
C PHE A 27 -5.34 9.88 -14.40
N ILE A 28 -5.90 9.48 -13.23
CA ILE A 28 -7.22 9.95 -12.78
C ILE A 28 -7.19 11.45 -12.54
N SER A 29 -6.11 11.96 -11.92
CA SER A 29 -5.95 13.41 -11.66
C SER A 29 -5.86 14.23 -12.95
N GLY A 30 -5.36 13.64 -14.03
CA GLY A 30 -5.06 14.38 -15.25
C GLY A 30 -3.85 15.31 -15.11
N ASN A 31 -3.20 15.36 -13.95
CA ASN A 31 -2.05 16.20 -13.67
C ASN A 31 -0.81 15.35 -13.32
N TRP A 32 0.07 15.15 -14.31
CA TRP A 32 1.33 14.42 -14.12
C TRP A 32 2.40 15.22 -13.38
N PHE A 33 2.18 16.51 -13.13
CA PHE A 33 3.09 17.38 -12.38
C PHE A 33 2.62 17.59 -10.93
N TRP A 34 1.56 16.90 -10.50
CA TRP A 34 1.04 16.96 -9.15
C TRP A 34 2.03 16.35 -8.15
N ILE A 35 2.64 17.19 -7.33
CA ILE A 35 3.77 16.82 -6.46
C ILE A 35 3.30 15.86 -5.36
N GLU A 36 2.17 16.15 -4.73
CA GLU A 36 1.60 15.39 -3.62
C GLU A 36 1.20 13.99 -4.10
N GLY A 37 0.66 13.90 -5.33
CA GLY A 37 0.37 12.63 -6.01
C GLY A 37 1.62 11.76 -6.17
N TRP A 38 2.75 12.36 -6.59
CA TRP A 38 4.03 11.66 -6.68
C TRP A 38 4.59 11.27 -5.31
N VAL A 39 4.55 12.17 -4.32
CA VAL A 39 5.03 11.89 -2.96
C VAL A 39 4.28 10.70 -2.38
N PHE A 40 2.95 10.70 -2.45
CA PHE A 40 2.13 9.59 -1.98
C PHE A 40 2.35 8.32 -2.80
N GLY A 41 2.39 8.42 -4.13
CA GLY A 41 2.59 7.29 -5.01
C GLY A 41 3.93 6.59 -4.82
N LEU A 42 5.02 7.36 -4.72
CA LEU A 42 6.36 6.82 -4.44
C LEU A 42 6.47 6.25 -3.03
N TRP A 43 5.86 6.90 -2.05
CA TRP A 43 5.77 6.38 -0.69
C TRP A 43 5.06 5.02 -0.65
N LEU A 44 3.93 4.88 -1.36
CA LEU A 44 3.17 3.63 -1.45
C LEU A 44 4.01 2.52 -2.09
N VAL A 45 4.68 2.82 -3.21
CA VAL A 45 5.60 1.88 -3.88
C VAL A 45 6.70 1.43 -2.92
N ALA A 46 7.35 2.38 -2.24
CA ALA A 46 8.42 2.08 -1.30
C ALA A 46 7.93 1.19 -0.16
N LEU A 47 6.74 1.46 0.39
CA LEU A 47 6.17 0.68 1.49
C LEU A 47 5.87 -0.75 1.05
N CYS A 48 5.16 -0.92 -0.06
CA CYS A 48 4.83 -2.23 -0.60
C CYS A 48 6.08 -3.02 -0.97
N TYR A 49 7.08 -2.38 -1.57
CA TYR A 49 8.36 -3.02 -1.92
C TYR A 49 9.09 -3.47 -0.68
N ALA A 50 9.20 -2.62 0.33
CA ALA A 50 9.87 -2.94 1.58
C ALA A 50 9.20 -4.14 2.27
N ILE A 51 7.87 -4.19 2.32
CA ILE A 51 7.12 -5.33 2.88
C ILE A 51 7.35 -6.60 2.05
N VAL A 52 7.13 -6.56 0.74
CA VAL A 52 7.27 -7.73 -0.14
C VAL A 52 8.68 -8.31 -0.11
N LEU A 53 9.70 -7.44 -0.18
CA LEU A 53 11.09 -7.86 -0.15
C LEU A 53 11.50 -8.36 1.24
N TYR A 54 11.05 -7.70 2.31
CA TYR A 54 11.32 -8.15 3.67
C TYR A 54 10.78 -9.57 3.88
N MET A 55 9.52 -9.81 3.56
CA MET A 55 8.91 -11.13 3.68
C MET A 55 9.60 -12.14 2.76
N TYR A 56 9.93 -11.77 1.52
CA TYR A 56 10.61 -12.70 0.60
C TYR A 56 11.98 -13.18 1.12
N PHE A 57 12.76 -12.29 1.73
CA PHE A 57 14.13 -12.61 2.18
C PHE A 57 14.20 -13.12 3.61
N PHE A 58 13.37 -12.62 4.51
CA PHE A 58 13.48 -12.87 5.95
C PHE A 58 12.36 -13.75 6.50
N ASP A 59 11.20 -13.82 5.84
CA ASP A 59 10.06 -14.63 6.29
C ASP A 59 9.21 -15.21 5.13
N PRO A 60 9.79 -16.15 4.37
CA PRO A 60 9.14 -16.71 3.18
C PRO A 60 7.91 -17.56 3.51
N GLU A 61 7.82 -18.09 4.74
CA GLU A 61 6.66 -18.88 5.18
C GLU A 61 5.44 -17.98 5.38
N LEU A 62 5.62 -16.85 6.07
CA LEU A 62 4.57 -15.84 6.21
C LEU A 62 4.16 -15.22 4.88
N TYR A 63 5.11 -15.06 3.94
CA TYR A 63 4.79 -14.61 2.59
C TYR A 63 3.81 -15.55 1.90
N LEU A 64 4.02 -16.86 2.01
CA LEU A 64 3.16 -17.86 1.41
C LEU A 64 1.78 -17.91 2.06
N GLU A 65 1.71 -17.77 3.38
CA GLU A 65 0.44 -17.71 4.11
C GLU A 65 -0.36 -16.47 3.73
N ARG A 66 0.26 -15.29 3.73
CA ARG A 66 -0.43 -14.02 3.43
C ARG A 66 -0.67 -13.77 1.94
N THR A 67 -0.12 -14.59 1.04
CA THR A 67 -0.53 -14.62 -0.38
C THR A 67 -1.73 -15.53 -0.63
N LEU A 68 -2.21 -16.28 0.37
CA LEU A 68 -3.52 -16.92 0.31
C LEU A 68 -4.63 -15.85 0.30
N ARG A 69 -5.78 -16.19 -0.29
CA ARG A 69 -6.88 -15.23 -0.43
C ARG A 69 -7.36 -14.77 0.96
N PRO A 70 -7.75 -13.48 1.12
CA PRO A 70 -8.52 -13.04 2.29
C PRO A 70 -9.71 -13.98 2.51
N GLY A 71 -9.93 -14.45 3.73
CA GLY A 71 -10.90 -15.49 4.05
C GLY A 71 -10.35 -16.91 4.19
N SER A 72 -9.04 -17.11 4.22
CA SER A 72 -8.42 -18.42 4.45
C SER A 72 -8.80 -19.01 5.82
N GLU A 73 -8.71 -20.35 5.93
CA GLU A 73 -9.05 -21.07 7.16
C GLU A 73 -8.23 -20.52 8.34
N GLY A 74 -8.91 -19.99 9.36
CA GLY A 74 -8.29 -19.39 10.56
C GLY A 74 -8.52 -17.88 10.73
N GLU A 75 -8.96 -17.17 9.68
CA GLU A 75 -9.28 -15.74 9.79
C GLU A 75 -10.56 -15.55 10.63
N LYS A 76 -10.50 -14.71 11.68
CA LYS A 76 -11.69 -14.39 12.48
C LYS A 76 -12.68 -13.64 11.61
N GLY A 77 -13.98 -13.93 11.76
CA GLY A 77 -15.03 -13.31 10.94
C GLY A 77 -14.99 -11.77 10.95
N TRP A 78 -14.58 -11.15 12.06
CA TRP A 78 -14.41 -9.70 12.16
C TRP A 78 -13.24 -9.14 11.34
N ASP A 79 -12.13 -9.87 11.23
CA ASP A 79 -10.96 -9.45 10.45
C ASP A 79 -11.35 -9.33 8.98
N ARG A 80 -12.15 -10.27 8.48
CA ARG A 80 -12.70 -10.22 7.12
C ARG A 80 -13.50 -8.95 6.85
N TYR A 81 -14.43 -8.58 7.74
CA TYR A 81 -15.24 -7.37 7.58
C TYR A 81 -14.38 -6.11 7.61
N PHE A 82 -13.41 -6.06 8.52
CA PHE A 82 -12.45 -4.97 8.62
C PHE A 82 -11.63 -4.83 7.33
N MET A 83 -11.13 -5.94 6.77
CA MET A 83 -10.40 -5.94 5.51
C MET A 83 -11.25 -5.43 4.35
N TYR A 84 -12.54 -5.81 4.26
CA TYR A 84 -13.43 -5.25 3.24
C TYR A 84 -13.65 -3.75 3.39
N GLN A 85 -13.79 -3.25 4.62
CA GLN A 85 -13.90 -1.80 4.86
C GLN A 85 -12.62 -1.08 4.44
N LEU A 86 -11.45 -1.64 4.73
CA LEU A 86 -10.17 -1.10 4.27
C LEU A 86 -10.11 -1.08 2.74
N TYR A 87 -10.46 -2.16 2.05
CA TYR A 87 -10.44 -2.20 0.59
C TYR A 87 -11.35 -1.14 -0.03
N ILE A 88 -12.56 -0.98 0.49
CA ILE A 88 -13.49 0.06 0.02
C ILE A 88 -12.91 1.45 0.31
N GLY A 89 -12.39 1.68 1.53
CA GLY A 89 -11.79 2.95 1.93
C GLY A 89 -10.61 3.36 1.06
N PHE A 90 -9.67 2.44 0.81
CA PHE A 90 -8.53 2.69 -0.08
C PHE A 90 -8.97 2.93 -1.52
N THR A 91 -9.96 2.17 -2.01
CA THR A 91 -10.50 2.37 -3.37
C THR A 91 -11.12 3.74 -3.51
N LEU A 92 -11.97 4.14 -2.56
CA LEU A 92 -12.57 5.48 -2.55
C LEU A 92 -11.49 6.55 -2.45
N TRP A 93 -10.48 6.37 -1.60
CA TRP A 93 -9.38 7.32 -1.47
C TRP A 93 -8.60 7.47 -2.78
N PHE A 94 -8.22 6.37 -3.43
CA PHE A 94 -7.46 6.39 -4.69
C PHE A 94 -8.23 6.96 -5.87
N VAL A 95 -9.55 7.12 -5.75
CA VAL A 95 -10.38 7.78 -6.76
C VAL A 95 -10.67 9.22 -6.37
N ILE A 96 -11.13 9.47 -5.15
CA ILE A 96 -11.57 10.79 -4.70
C ILE A 96 -10.41 11.78 -4.64
N SER A 97 -9.26 11.38 -4.08
CA SER A 97 -8.09 12.28 -3.94
C SER A 97 -7.59 12.82 -5.30
N PRO A 98 -7.30 11.99 -6.32
CA PRO A 98 -6.93 12.52 -7.62
C PRO A 98 -8.06 13.27 -8.34
N LEU A 99 -9.34 12.93 -8.10
CA LEU A 99 -10.44 13.71 -8.66
C LEU A 99 -10.58 15.08 -8.00
N ASP A 100 -10.26 15.21 -6.71
CA ASP A 100 -10.19 16.49 -6.00
C ASP A 100 -9.13 17.40 -6.63
N GLU A 101 -7.93 16.87 -6.91
CA GLU A 101 -6.89 17.59 -7.68
C GLU A 101 -7.39 17.98 -9.08
N ARG A 102 -8.10 17.09 -9.77
CA ARG A 102 -8.56 17.34 -11.14
C ARG A 102 -9.62 18.43 -11.25
N PHE A 103 -10.54 18.44 -10.30
CA PHE A 103 -11.71 19.32 -10.32
C PHE A 103 -11.59 20.47 -9.33
N GLU A 104 -10.47 20.55 -8.61
CA GLU A 104 -10.14 21.58 -7.64
C GLU A 104 -11.28 21.82 -6.63
N TRP A 105 -11.91 20.73 -6.13
CA TRP A 105 -13.01 20.85 -5.18
C TRP A 105 -12.55 21.47 -3.86
N THR A 106 -11.29 21.23 -3.49
CA THR A 106 -10.65 21.76 -2.29
C THR A 106 -9.61 22.83 -2.66
N SER A 107 -9.46 23.83 -1.79
CA SER A 107 -8.38 24.82 -1.92
C SER A 107 -7.05 24.26 -1.45
N ASN A 108 -5.95 24.73 -2.04
CA ASN A 108 -4.60 24.35 -1.64
C ASN A 108 -4.41 24.53 -0.13
N PHE A 109 -3.85 23.49 0.50
CA PHE A 109 -3.55 23.52 1.92
C PHE A 109 -2.32 24.41 2.18
N PRO A 110 -2.21 25.03 3.35
CA PRO A 110 -0.98 25.68 3.74
C PRO A 110 0.14 24.65 3.93
N LEU A 111 1.36 25.01 3.55
CA LEU A 111 2.56 24.16 3.53
C LEU A 111 2.80 23.37 4.84
N TYR A 112 2.44 23.93 6.00
CA TYR A 112 2.62 23.24 7.28
C TYR A 112 1.72 21.99 7.43
N LEU A 113 0.54 21.97 6.82
CA LEU A 113 -0.34 20.79 6.82
C LEU A 113 0.18 19.72 5.87
N GLU A 114 0.72 20.10 4.72
CA GLU A 114 1.39 19.17 3.80
C GLU A 114 2.62 18.53 4.47
N ALA A 115 3.44 19.33 5.15
CA ALA A 115 4.59 18.84 5.91
C ALA A 115 4.15 17.87 7.02
N LEU A 116 3.07 18.18 7.73
CA LEU A 116 2.50 17.28 8.74
C LEU A 116 2.01 15.96 8.14
N GLY A 117 1.34 16.03 6.97
CA GLY A 117 0.93 14.85 6.21
C GLY A 117 2.12 13.97 5.84
N PHE A 118 3.21 14.56 5.35
CA PHE A 118 4.44 13.84 5.04
C PHE A 118 5.05 13.18 6.28
N ILE A 119 5.09 13.88 7.43
CA ILE A 119 5.56 13.29 8.70
C ILE A 119 4.70 12.07 9.06
N PHE A 120 3.37 12.16 8.92
CA PHE A 120 2.50 11.01 9.17
C PHE A 120 2.77 9.85 8.21
N LEU A 121 3.04 10.12 6.92
CA LEU A 121 3.45 9.06 5.99
C LEU A 121 4.74 8.35 6.47
N VAL A 122 5.74 9.09 6.93
CA VAL A 122 6.98 8.50 7.46
C VAL A 122 6.72 7.64 8.70
N VAL A 123 5.90 8.14 9.64
CA VAL A 123 5.52 7.38 10.85
C VAL A 123 4.74 6.13 10.48
N CYS A 124 3.74 6.24 9.60
CA CYS A 124 2.97 5.12 9.10
C CYS A 124 3.86 4.07 8.43
N PHE A 125 4.83 4.49 7.61
CA PHE A 125 5.79 3.59 6.97
C PHE A 125 6.53 2.74 8.00
N TYR A 126 7.06 3.40 9.04
CA TYR A 126 7.75 2.71 10.13
C TYR A 126 6.83 1.72 10.85
N LEU A 127 5.61 2.14 11.22
CA LEU A 127 4.66 1.29 11.94
C LEU A 127 4.22 0.07 11.12
N PHE A 128 3.97 0.24 9.82
CA PHE A 128 3.66 -0.88 8.93
C PHE A 128 4.83 -1.83 8.81
N LEU A 129 6.04 -1.35 8.56
CA LEU A 129 7.19 -2.27 8.52
C LEU A 129 7.36 -3.00 9.85
N LYS A 130 7.24 -2.27 10.96
CA LYS A 130 7.40 -2.85 12.30
C LYS A 130 6.36 -3.93 12.57
N SER A 131 5.11 -3.76 12.14
CA SER A 131 4.08 -4.79 12.32
C SER A 131 4.39 -6.08 11.54
N TYR A 132 4.95 -5.97 10.32
CA TYR A 132 5.38 -7.15 9.55
C TYR A 132 6.66 -7.79 10.10
N MET A 133 7.55 -7.00 10.70
CA MET A 133 8.77 -7.53 11.33
C MET A 133 8.48 -8.24 12.65
N ASP A 134 7.56 -7.69 13.45
CA ASP A 134 7.29 -8.17 14.81
C ASP A 134 6.18 -9.21 14.85
N ASN A 135 5.26 -9.21 13.88
CA ASN A 135 4.15 -10.15 13.84
C ASN A 135 4.29 -11.19 12.72
N THR A 136 4.91 -12.31 13.08
CA THR A 136 5.12 -13.51 12.27
C THR A 136 3.86 -14.38 12.14
N TYR A 137 2.77 -14.03 12.83
CA TYR A 137 1.55 -14.86 12.96
C TYR A 137 0.25 -14.03 12.88
#